data_AF-A0A1I6DWX6-F1
#
_entry.id   AF-A0A1I6DWX6-F1
#
_cell.length_a   1.000
_cell.length_b   1.000
_cell.length_c   1.000
_cell.angle_alpha   90.00
_cell.angle_beta   90.00
_cell.angle_gamma   90.00
#
_symmetry.space_group_name_H-M   'P 1'
#
loop_
_entity.id
_entity.type
_entity.pdbx_description
1 polymer ?
#
loop_
_entity_poly.entity_id
_entity_poly.type
_entity_poly.pdbx_seq_one_letter_code
_entity_poly.pdbx_strand_id
1 'polypeptide(L)'
;MASPRVKNSYQEAALSWIRVLAFTVVVLIVGFSAWLTAVVAGATWGLAAAIGGSLAGVAGFLMLACGSLYEVGHFTCPACGHSDKVLKQIGYYNCFNCDTKYYVYDNEIKELGA
;
A
#
# COMPACT_ATOMS: atom_id res chain seq x y z
N MET A 1 16.64 -12.79 -8.36
CA MET A 1 15.84 -11.64 -7.91
C MET A 1 14.89 -12.16 -6.84
N ALA A 2 14.95 -11.62 -5.62
CA ALA A 2 14.22 -12.18 -4.48
C ALA A 2 12.70 -12.03 -4.70
N SER A 3 11.97 -13.15 -4.67
CA SER A 3 10.51 -13.16 -4.78
C SER A 3 9.89 -12.38 -3.61
N PRO A 4 8.86 -11.52 -3.82
CA PRO A 4 8.19 -10.78 -2.77
C PRO A 4 7.32 -11.73 -1.92
N ARG A 5 7.98 -12.45 -1.00
CA ARG A 5 7.35 -13.35 -0.04
C ARG A 5 7.28 -12.69 1.32
N VAL A 6 6.15 -12.89 1.98
CA VAL A 6 5.97 -12.52 3.37
C VAL A 6 6.21 -13.78 4.20
N LYS A 7 7.45 -13.98 4.64
CA LYS A 7 7.88 -15.20 5.33
C LYS A 7 7.56 -15.17 6.83
N ASN A 8 7.57 -13.98 7.43
CA ASN A 8 7.44 -13.79 8.87
C ASN A 8 6.37 -12.74 9.21
N SER A 9 5.67 -12.89 10.34
CA SER A 9 4.72 -11.87 10.86
C SER A 9 5.36 -10.50 11.08
N TYR A 10 6.68 -10.44 11.30
CA TYR A 10 7.42 -9.17 11.36
C TYR A 10 7.36 -8.38 10.04
N GLN A 11 7.30 -9.05 8.89
CA GLN A 11 7.17 -8.40 7.59
C GLN A 11 5.74 -7.89 7.36
N GLU A 12 4.71 -8.63 7.79
CA GLU A 12 3.32 -8.17 7.78
C GLU A 12 3.16 -6.91 8.65
N ALA A 13 3.73 -6.94 9.86
CA ALA A 13 3.74 -5.80 10.78
C ALA A 13 4.50 -4.60 10.19
N ALA A 14 5.70 -4.81 9.64
CA ALA A 14 6.47 -3.75 9.01
C ALA A 14 5.72 -3.09 7.84
N LEU A 15 5.03 -3.89 7.02
CA LEU A 15 4.23 -3.39 5.91
C LEU A 15 3.05 -2.53 6.40
N SER A 16 2.37 -2.98 7.46
CA SER A 16 1.30 -2.22 8.12
C SER A 16 1.82 -0.88 8.66
N TRP A 17 2.97 -0.90 9.34
CA TRP A 17 3.62 0.32 9.84
C TRP A 17 4.01 1.27 8.72
N ILE A 18 4.58 0.76 7.63
CA ILE A 18 4.95 1.57 6.45
C ILE A 18 3.72 2.24 5.85
N ARG A 19 2.59 1.52 5.75
CA ARG A 19 1.32 2.13 5.31
C ARG A 19 0.95 3.28 6.23
N VAL A 20 0.82 3.04 7.53
CA VAL A 20 0.43 4.08 8.51
C VAL A 20 1.36 5.29 8.44
N LEU A 21 2.67 5.08 8.30
CA LEU A 21 3.65 6.14 8.10
C LEU A 21 3.38 6.94 6.82
N ALA A 22 3.18 6.26 5.68
CA ALA A 22 2.89 6.91 4.41
C ALA A 22 1.59 7.73 4.48
N PHE A 23 0.53 7.17 5.07
CA PHE A 23 -0.72 7.87 5.33
C PHE A 23 -0.50 9.14 6.16
N THR A 24 0.22 9.03 7.27
CA THR A 24 0.47 10.15 8.19
C THR A 24 1.25 11.27 7.50
N VAL A 25 2.31 10.92 6.76
CA VAL A 25 3.14 11.88 6.04
C VAL A 25 2.32 12.66 5.01
N VAL A 26 1.49 11.97 4.22
CA VAL A 26 0.70 12.62 3.18
C VAL A 26 -0.35 13.55 3.76
N VAL A 27 -1.07 13.10 4.79
CA VAL A 27 -2.07 13.90 5.50
C VAL A 27 -1.42 15.17 6.09
N LEU A 28 -0.23 15.05 6.67
CA LEU A 28 0.52 16.20 7.19
C LEU A 28 0.95 17.17 6.08
N ILE A 29 1.47 16.68 4.97
CA ILE A 29 1.91 17.53 3.85
C ILE A 29 0.72 18.29 3.26
N VAL A 30 -0.40 17.59 2.98
CA VAL A 30 -1.60 18.21 2.42
C VAL A 30 -2.22 19.20 3.40
N GLY A 31 -2.36 18.82 4.67
CA GLY A 31 -2.93 19.70 5.69
C GLY A 31 -2.07 20.95 5.94
N PHE A 32 -0.76 20.79 6.01
CA PHE A 32 0.17 21.89 6.25
C PHE A 32 0.28 22.84 5.05
N SER A 33 0.34 22.31 3.83
CA SER A 33 0.35 23.13 2.62
C SER A 33 -0.95 23.95 2.49
N ALA A 34 -2.10 23.31 2.69
CA ALA A 34 -3.39 23.98 2.71
C ALA A 34 -3.48 25.07 3.80
N TRP A 35 -3.02 24.76 5.01
CA TRP A 35 -2.97 25.72 6.11
C TRP A 35 -2.11 26.94 5.75
N LEU A 36 -0.89 26.72 5.24
CA LEU A 36 0.00 27.81 4.83
C LEU A 36 -0.63 28.67 3.73
N THR A 37 -1.26 28.06 2.72
CA THR A 37 -1.92 28.83 1.65
C THR A 37 -3.06 29.71 2.18
N ALA A 38 -3.83 29.22 3.15
CA ALA A 38 -4.91 29.98 3.76
C ALA A 38 -4.36 31.16 4.59
N VAL A 39 -3.28 30.95 5.36
CA VAL A 39 -2.61 32.03 6.12
C VAL A 39 -2.08 33.11 5.18
N VAL A 40 -1.41 32.73 4.09
CA VAL A 40 -0.90 33.68 3.08
C VAL A 40 -2.03 34.44 2.39
N ALA A 41 -3.19 33.82 2.22
CA ALA A 41 -4.39 34.46 1.69
C ALA A 41 -5.11 35.40 2.69
N GLY A 42 -4.57 35.58 3.90
CA GLY A 42 -5.14 36.47 4.92
C GLY A 42 -6.27 35.85 5.75
N ALA A 43 -6.43 34.52 5.72
CA ALA A 43 -7.40 33.85 6.58
C ALA A 43 -7.04 34.00 8.05
N THR A 44 -8.05 34.09 8.92
CA THR A 44 -7.84 34.01 10.37
C THR A 44 -7.30 32.64 10.75
N TRP A 45 -6.57 32.56 11.86
CA TRP A 45 -5.91 31.32 12.29
C TRP A 45 -6.89 30.13 12.41
N GLY A 46 -8.10 30.39 12.91
CA GLY A 46 -9.15 29.37 13.02
C GLY A 46 -9.68 28.89 11.66
N LEU A 47 -9.85 29.80 10.69
CA LEU A 47 -10.30 29.44 9.34
C LEU A 47 -9.21 28.70 8.56
N ALA A 48 -7.95 29.12 8.68
CA ALA A 48 -6.82 28.43 8.09
C ALA A 48 -6.67 27.00 8.64
N ALA A 49 -6.84 26.83 9.96
CA ALA A 49 -6.83 25.51 10.60
C ALA A 49 -7.98 24.63 10.10
N ALA A 50 -9.18 25.18 9.94
CA ALA A 50 -10.32 24.46 9.39
C ALA A 50 -10.05 24.00 7.94
N ILE A 51 -9.50 24.86 7.09
CA ILE A 51 -9.17 24.52 5.69
C ILE A 51 -8.11 23.41 5.64
N GLY A 52 -7.02 23.57 6.40
CA GLY A 52 -5.95 22.57 6.48
C GLY A 52 -6.46 21.21 6.98
N GLY A 53 -7.22 21.21 8.08
CA GLY A 53 -7.81 20.00 8.65
C GLY A 53 -8.80 19.32 7.71
N SER A 54 -9.63 20.09 7.00
CA SER A 54 -10.61 19.56 6.04
C SER A 54 -9.91 18.85 4.88
N LEU A 55 -8.91 19.49 4.28
CA LEU A 55 -8.16 18.94 3.15
C LEU A 55 -7.31 17.73 3.56
N ALA A 56 -6.72 17.76 4.75
CA ALA A 56 -6.05 16.61 5.35
C ALA A 56 -7.01 15.42 5.54
N GLY A 57 -8.22 15.67 6.04
CA GLY A 57 -9.27 14.66 6.20
C GLY A 57 -9.73 14.05 4.88
N VAL A 58 -9.97 14.88 3.85
CA VAL A 58 -10.35 14.41 2.51
C VAL A 58 -9.23 13.59 1.88
N ALA A 59 -7.98 14.03 1.97
CA ALA A 59 -6.83 13.26 1.48
C ALA A 59 -6.69 11.92 2.20
N GLY A 60 -6.85 11.90 3.53
CA GLY A 60 -6.85 10.68 4.33
C GLY A 60 -7.97 9.72 3.92
N PHE A 61 -9.19 10.24 3.71
CA PHE A 61 -10.33 9.44 3.27
C PHE A 61 -10.12 8.84 1.86
N LEU A 62 -9.63 9.64 0.90
CA LEU A 62 -9.34 9.16 -0.45
C LEU A 62 -8.25 8.10 -0.46
N MET A 63 -7.20 8.28 0.36
CA MET A 63 -6.19 7.25 0.51
C MET A 63 -6.72 5.98 1.16
N LEU A 64 -7.66 6.07 2.10
CA LEU A 64 -8.27 4.90 2.73
C LEU A 64 -9.20 4.16 1.75
N ALA A 65 -10.01 4.91 0.99
CA ALA A 65 -10.96 4.37 0.03
C ALA A 65 -10.30 3.76 -1.22
N CYS A 66 -9.18 4.35 -1.68
CA CYS A 66 -8.47 3.89 -2.88
C CYS A 66 -7.19 3.10 -2.59
N GLY A 67 -6.69 3.12 -1.35
CA GLY A 67 -5.40 2.54 -0.96
C GLY A 67 -5.45 1.02 -0.75
N SER A 68 -5.66 0.25 -1.82
CA SER A 68 -5.36 -1.19 -1.85
C SER A 68 -3.85 -1.46 -2.01
N LEU A 69 -3.01 -0.65 -1.34
CA LEU A 69 -1.56 -0.78 -1.45
C LEU A 69 -1.11 -1.97 -0.61
N TYR A 70 -0.67 -3.05 -1.26
CA TYR A 70 0.01 -4.22 -0.70
C TYR A 70 -0.86 -5.32 -0.06
N GLU A 71 -2.00 -5.65 -0.64
CA GLU A 71 -2.85 -6.74 -0.14
C GLU A 71 -2.08 -8.09 -0.12
N VAL A 72 -2.08 -8.80 1.02
CA VAL A 72 -1.39 -10.10 1.15
C VAL A 72 -2.38 -11.20 0.78
N GLY A 73 -2.08 -11.94 -0.30
CA GLY A 73 -2.87 -13.06 -0.78
C GLY A 73 -2.25 -14.40 -0.43
N HIS A 74 -3.09 -15.43 -0.29
CA HIS A 74 -2.66 -16.82 -0.26
C HIS A 74 -2.53 -17.34 -1.70
N PHE A 75 -1.33 -17.76 -2.08
CA PHE A 75 -1.05 -18.37 -3.38
C PHE A 75 -0.72 -19.84 -3.17
N THR A 76 -1.49 -20.74 -3.79
CA THR A 76 -1.14 -22.15 -3.89
C THR A 76 -0.55 -22.43 -5.25
N CYS A 77 0.70 -22.91 -5.27
CA CYS A 77 1.38 -23.24 -6.51
C CYS A 77 0.68 -24.41 -7.22
N PRO A 78 0.23 -24.25 -8.48
CA PRO A 78 -0.43 -25.33 -9.23
C PRO A 78 0.53 -26.48 -9.57
N ALA A 79 1.82 -26.20 -9.76
CA ALA A 79 2.80 -27.23 -10.13
C ALA A 79 3.20 -28.16 -8.96
N CYS A 80 3.24 -27.66 -7.72
CA CYS A 80 3.74 -28.44 -6.58
C CYS A 80 2.81 -28.45 -5.36
N GLY A 81 1.65 -27.80 -5.43
CA GLY A 81 0.65 -27.76 -4.35
C GLY A 81 1.06 -26.99 -3.09
N HIS A 82 2.20 -26.28 -3.10
CA HIS A 82 2.69 -25.56 -1.93
C HIS A 82 1.99 -24.20 -1.80
N SER A 83 1.47 -23.89 -0.62
CA SER A 83 0.81 -22.61 -0.33
C SER A 83 1.76 -21.62 0.32
N ASP A 84 1.93 -20.45 -0.30
CA ASP A 84 2.74 -19.34 0.18
C ASP A 84 1.91 -18.06 0.32
N LYS A 85 2.33 -17.17 1.22
CA LYS A 85 1.78 -15.82 1.33
C LYS A 85 2.57 -14.85 0.46
N VAL A 86 1.90 -14.25 -0.51
CA VAL A 86 2.51 -13.35 -1.50
C VAL A 86 1.82 -12.00 -1.49
N LEU A 87 2.56 -10.96 -1.83
CA LEU A 87 1.99 -9.63 -1.99
C LEU A 87 1.32 -9.54 -3.36
N LYS A 88 0.04 -9.17 -3.39
CA LYS A 88 -0.67 -8.87 -4.63
C LYS A 88 -0.02 -7.67 -5.34
N GLN A 89 -0.06 -7.67 -6.67
CA GLN A 89 0.35 -6.57 -7.54
C GLN A 89 1.86 -6.23 -7.61
N ILE A 90 2.76 -6.97 -6.95
CA ILE A 90 4.22 -6.69 -6.99
C ILE A 90 4.94 -7.47 -8.12
N GLY A 91 4.18 -8.01 -9.09
CA GLY A 91 4.73 -8.62 -10.30
C GLY A 91 4.97 -10.13 -10.19
N TYR A 92 6.23 -10.55 -10.38
CA TYR A 92 6.61 -11.96 -10.54
C TYR A 92 6.83 -12.65 -9.19
N TYR A 93 6.13 -13.74 -8.97
CA TYR A 93 6.35 -14.70 -7.89
C TYR A 93 7.16 -15.89 -8.39
N ASN A 94 8.13 -16.37 -7.62
CA ASN A 94 8.81 -17.63 -7.89
C ASN A 94 8.50 -18.61 -6.76
N CYS A 95 7.94 -19.78 -7.08
CA CYS A 95 7.61 -20.80 -6.09
C CYS A 95 8.87 -21.38 -5.44
N PHE A 96 8.89 -21.48 -4.10
CA PHE A 96 10.08 -22.00 -3.39
C PHE A 96 10.42 -23.44 -3.72
N ASN A 97 9.40 -24.26 -3.92
CA ASN A 97 9.55 -25.70 -3.96
C ASN A 97 9.87 -26.23 -5.36
N CYS A 98 9.41 -25.54 -6.40
CA CYS A 98 9.59 -25.98 -7.79
C CYS A 98 10.22 -24.93 -8.72
N ASP A 99 10.60 -23.75 -8.19
CA ASP A 99 11.24 -22.65 -8.92
C ASP A 99 10.46 -22.15 -10.16
N THR A 100 9.16 -22.47 -10.25
CA THR A 100 8.28 -22.00 -11.31
C THR A 100 7.83 -20.56 -11.06
N LYS A 101 7.84 -19.74 -12.13
CA LYS A 101 7.52 -18.32 -12.09
C LYS A 101 6.05 -18.07 -12.44
N TYR A 102 5.36 -17.35 -11.57
CA TYR A 102 3.96 -16.95 -11.75
C TYR A 102 3.81 -15.43 -11.70
N TYR A 103 2.93 -14.88 -12.51
CA TYR A 103 2.41 -13.53 -12.33
C TYR A 103 1.14 -13.59 -11.49
N VAL A 104 1.13 -12.85 -10.37
CA VAL A 104 -0.02 -12.78 -9.47
C VAL A 104 -0.72 -11.42 -9.66
N TYR A 105 -1.79 -11.39 -10.44
CA TYR A 105 -2.72 -10.25 -10.54
C TYR A 105 -3.89 -10.42 -9.57
N ASP A 106 -4.65 -9.33 -9.35
CA ASP A 106 -5.77 -9.27 -8.41
C ASP A 106 -6.81 -10.38 -8.56
N ASN A 107 -7.03 -10.86 -9.79
CA ASN A 107 -8.03 -11.88 -10.14
C ASN A 107 -7.53 -12.93 -11.13
N GLU A 108 -6.26 -12.90 -11.55
CA GLU A 108 -5.73 -13.83 -12.56
C GLU A 108 -4.32 -14.30 -12.17
N ILE A 109 -4.17 -15.63 -12.05
CA ILE A 109 -2.87 -16.28 -11.95
C ILE A 109 -2.46 -16.63 -13.38
N LYS A 110 -1.44 -15.95 -13.92
CA LYS A 110 -0.83 -16.33 -15.21
C LYS A 110 0.51 -16.97 -14.93
N GLU A 111 0.61 -18.26 -15.22
CA GLU A 111 1.90 -18.95 -15.28
C GLU A 111 2.70 -18.35 -16.44
N LEU A 112 3.93 -17.93 -16.16
CA LEU A 112 4.85 -17.61 -17.24
C LEU A 112 5.57 -18.90 -17.55
N GLY A 113 5.22 -19.48 -18.69
CA GLY A 113 5.81 -20.71 -19.18
C GLY A 113 7.35 -20.69 -19.16
N ALA A 114 7.85 -21.92 -18.96
CA ALA A 114 9.24 -22.36 -18.88
C ALA A 114 10.18 -21.81 -19.97
#